data_AF-A0A133KC08-F1
#
_entry.id   AF-A0A133KC08-F1
#
_cell.length_a   1.000
_cell.length_b   1.000
_cell.length_c   1.000
_cell.angle_alpha   90.00
_cell.angle_beta   90.00
_cell.angle_gamma   90.00
#
_symmetry.space_group_name_H-M   'P 1'
#
loop_
_entity.id
_entity.type
_entity.pdbx_description
1 polymer ?
#
loop_
_entity_poly.entity_id
_entity_poly.type
_entity_poly.pdbx_seq_one_letter_code
_entity_poly.pdbx_strand_id
1 'polypeptide(L)'
;MEISSEKNNEIAILLDFGISEEGYEFASNIQMAMKYAEFEMSEIVSKLDENENTLKKLTPECDKTDYILAAASGAICGLMDIFLVGKAGESAIGNITDKWFENRIMDFAKICGWDGNSDSSLSSAIKYLEKKFKIPYDQTGAGDAARQVFDLNPRNHHFKSLGHNPSLLGLFFSILDQFANTSHFVSEGELISLQEADDKFVLQGGNITAKLFCGSINWLGHLISDMSGSSTSKGRGMGIPSPLLTWTNDIIVIKRKLNISNTEFDKAINELALTIYKQGYDLRFEAAKAVPVIVNELLVRMVYSIRRLVRYFMDDQNRDRSFALMWKSCEPFSNASVKRMLTVAHGTFCLLDAGDALIQGFIQGAGTFRIDQFLMRLNIVGLGRFTISLYGEADRWIKRYHAQKKNFSLRQEKIIISDYIDGLKILSEVYDDKDLLLFTQELKESDMYIEAFEKSVLLAEKRNVPKNQILRNKSDINAYFKEGNSCENK
;
A
#
# COMPACT_ATOMS: atom_id res chain seq x y z
N MET A 1 -11.32 -20.73 18.19
CA MET A 1 -12.66 -20.25 17.79
C MET A 1 -13.09 -21.17 16.66
N GLU A 2 -14.14 -21.95 16.93
CA GLU A 2 -14.57 -23.09 16.12
C GLU A 2 -14.86 -22.67 14.68
N ILE A 3 -14.26 -23.39 13.74
CA ILE A 3 -14.55 -23.29 12.31
C ILE A 3 -15.84 -24.08 12.11
N SER A 4 -16.98 -23.40 12.09
CA SER A 4 -18.24 -24.00 11.64
C SER A 4 -18.13 -24.24 10.14
N SER A 5 -17.88 -25.48 9.75
CA SER A 5 -18.07 -25.93 8.38
C SER A 5 -19.58 -25.95 8.10
N GLU A 6 -20.10 -24.88 7.50
CA GLU A 6 -21.36 -24.97 6.75
C GLU A 6 -21.08 -25.86 5.53
N LYS A 7 -21.44 -27.13 5.69
CA LYS A 7 -21.60 -28.05 4.57
C LYS A 7 -22.82 -27.56 3.78
N ASN A 8 -22.60 -26.81 2.71
CA ASN A 8 -23.58 -26.69 1.63
C ASN A 8 -23.70 -28.06 0.97
N ASN A 9 -24.62 -28.86 1.50
CA ASN A 9 -25.12 -30.08 0.87
C ASN A 9 -26.31 -29.69 -0.03
N GLU A 10 -26.04 -28.91 -1.08
CA GLU A 10 -26.94 -28.86 -2.24
C GLU A 10 -26.35 -29.79 -3.28
N ILE A 11 -26.59 -31.09 -3.09
CA ILE A 11 -26.56 -32.03 -4.20
C ILE A 11 -27.78 -31.62 -5.04
N ALA A 12 -27.57 -30.96 -6.17
CA ALA A 12 -28.62 -30.66 -7.13
C ALA A 12 -29.15 -31.99 -7.69
N ILE A 13 -30.17 -32.53 -7.05
CA ILE A 13 -30.88 -33.74 -7.49
C ILE A 13 -31.75 -33.31 -8.68
N LEU A 14 -31.36 -33.76 -9.87
CA LEU A 14 -31.89 -33.29 -11.16
C LEU A 14 -33.33 -33.75 -11.46
N LEU A 15 -33.84 -34.74 -10.72
CA LEU A 15 -35.17 -35.33 -10.88
C LEU A 15 -35.66 -35.80 -9.51
N ASP A 16 -36.08 -34.87 -8.66
CA ASP A 16 -36.88 -35.26 -7.49
C ASP A 16 -38.34 -35.38 -7.96
N PHE A 17 -38.85 -36.60 -7.91
CA PHE A 17 -40.19 -36.97 -8.34
C PHE A 17 -41.04 -37.23 -7.10
N GLY A 18 -41.81 -36.23 -6.71
CA GLY A 18 -42.77 -36.32 -5.63
C GLY A 18 -44.09 -36.87 -6.14
N ILE A 19 -44.60 -37.93 -5.51
CA ILE A 19 -46.00 -38.34 -5.69
C ILE A 19 -46.78 -37.84 -4.46
N SER A 20 -47.72 -36.93 -4.66
CA SER A 20 -48.63 -36.43 -3.62
C SER A 20 -50.07 -36.85 -3.90
N GLU A 21 -50.98 -36.66 -2.94
CA GLU A 21 -52.40 -36.97 -3.14
C GLU A 21 -53.06 -36.09 -4.24
N GLU A 22 -52.42 -35.00 -4.66
CA GLU A 22 -52.92 -34.06 -5.67
C GLU A 22 -52.28 -34.28 -7.07
N GLY A 23 -51.21 -35.08 -7.19
CA GLY A 23 -50.58 -35.42 -8.47
C GLY A 23 -49.08 -35.72 -8.41
N TYR A 24 -48.40 -35.53 -9.53
CA TYR A 24 -46.94 -35.64 -9.68
C TYR A 24 -46.31 -34.25 -9.64
N GLU A 25 -45.19 -34.10 -8.93
CA GLU A 25 -44.46 -32.82 -8.79
C GLU A 25 -42.99 -33.04 -9.16
N PHE A 26 -42.46 -32.27 -10.12
CA PHE A 26 -41.04 -32.26 -10.49
C PHE A 26 -40.36 -31.05 -9.84
N ALA A 27 -39.25 -31.26 -9.11
CA ALA A 27 -38.54 -30.17 -8.43
C ALA A 27 -37.92 -29.12 -9.39
N SER A 28 -37.54 -29.53 -10.60
CA SER A 28 -37.19 -28.62 -11.71
C SER A 28 -37.33 -29.37 -13.03
N ASN A 29 -37.78 -28.71 -14.10
CA ASN A 29 -37.72 -29.29 -15.44
C ASN A 29 -36.36 -28.97 -16.10
N ILE A 30 -35.97 -29.77 -17.09
CA ILE A 30 -34.67 -29.63 -17.80
C ILE A 30 -34.44 -28.20 -18.31
N GLN A 31 -35.52 -27.53 -18.76
CA GLN A 31 -35.45 -26.15 -19.24
C GLN A 31 -35.07 -25.15 -18.13
N MET A 32 -35.55 -25.36 -16.90
CA MET A 32 -35.23 -24.52 -15.75
C MET A 32 -33.79 -24.74 -15.30
N ALA A 33 -33.32 -26.00 -15.23
CA ALA A 33 -31.92 -26.31 -14.96
C ALA A 33 -30.96 -25.71 -16.01
N MET A 34 -31.35 -25.76 -17.30
CA MET A 34 -30.58 -25.16 -18.39
C MET A 34 -30.48 -23.64 -18.24
N LYS A 35 -31.58 -22.95 -17.90
CA LYS A 35 -31.57 -21.50 -17.63
C LYS A 35 -30.67 -21.13 -16.45
N TYR A 36 -30.68 -21.91 -15.37
CA TYR A 36 -29.79 -21.67 -14.22
C TYR A 36 -28.31 -21.85 -14.62
N ALA A 37 -27.98 -22.92 -15.32
CA ALA A 37 -26.61 -23.17 -15.80
C ALA A 37 -26.12 -22.07 -16.75
N GLU A 38 -26.98 -21.58 -17.66
CA GLU A 38 -26.67 -20.45 -18.54
C GLU A 38 -26.41 -19.15 -17.76
N PHE A 39 -27.17 -18.93 -16.68
CA PHE A 39 -26.95 -17.78 -15.79
C PHE A 39 -25.60 -17.89 -15.04
N GLU A 40 -25.30 -19.05 -14.46
CA GLU A 40 -23.99 -19.30 -13.82
C GLU A 40 -22.83 -19.13 -14.80
N MET A 41 -22.99 -19.62 -16.04
CA MET A 41 -22.02 -19.44 -17.12
C MET A 41 -21.76 -17.96 -17.41
N SER A 42 -22.81 -17.14 -17.44
CA SER A 42 -22.68 -15.69 -17.64
C SER A 42 -21.91 -15.02 -16.49
N GLU A 43 -22.18 -15.43 -15.25
CA GLU A 43 -21.48 -14.91 -14.07
C GLU A 43 -19.99 -15.29 -14.08
N ILE A 44 -19.66 -16.54 -14.43
CA ILE A 44 -18.28 -17.03 -14.57
C ILE A 44 -17.54 -16.23 -15.65
N VAL A 45 -18.17 -15.98 -16.80
CA VAL A 45 -17.58 -15.18 -17.88
C VAL A 45 -17.29 -13.75 -17.40
N SER A 46 -18.21 -13.11 -16.69
CA SER A 46 -17.98 -11.77 -16.12
C SER A 46 -16.81 -11.77 -15.13
N LYS A 47 -16.76 -12.74 -14.22
CA LYS A 47 -15.65 -12.89 -13.25
C LYS A 47 -14.31 -13.12 -13.94
N LEU A 48 -14.31 -13.85 -15.06
CA LEU A 48 -13.11 -14.13 -15.86
C LEU A 48 -12.62 -12.84 -16.53
N ASP A 49 -13.50 -12.07 -17.16
CA ASP A 49 -13.16 -10.80 -17.82
C ASP A 49 -12.59 -9.77 -16.82
N GLU A 50 -13.21 -9.64 -15.64
CA GLU A 50 -12.70 -8.78 -14.57
C GLU A 50 -11.30 -9.20 -14.10
N ASN A 51 -11.07 -10.51 -13.97
CA ASN A 51 -9.82 -11.06 -13.49
C ASN A 51 -8.72 -10.97 -14.57
N GLU A 52 -9.04 -11.15 -15.85
CA GLU A 52 -8.13 -10.88 -16.97
C GLU A 52 -7.75 -9.40 -17.07
N ASN A 53 -8.70 -8.48 -16.89
CA ASN A 53 -8.41 -7.05 -16.81
C ASN A 53 -7.47 -6.71 -15.64
N THR A 54 -7.65 -7.40 -14.50
CA THR A 54 -6.75 -7.28 -13.35
C THR A 54 -5.34 -7.77 -13.70
N LEU A 55 -5.22 -8.93 -14.37
CA LEU A 55 -3.93 -9.44 -14.82
C LEU A 55 -3.22 -8.50 -15.79
N LYS A 56 -3.93 -7.93 -16.76
CA LYS A 56 -3.38 -6.94 -17.70
C LYS A 56 -2.81 -5.74 -16.95
N LYS A 57 -3.56 -5.16 -16.01
CA LYS A 57 -3.11 -4.01 -15.20
C LYS A 57 -1.89 -4.30 -14.34
N LEU A 58 -1.76 -5.54 -13.83
CA LEU A 58 -0.64 -5.93 -12.97
C LEU A 58 0.61 -6.33 -13.75
N THR A 59 0.46 -6.70 -15.02
CA THR A 59 1.54 -7.24 -15.84
C THR A 59 2.35 -6.10 -16.48
N PRO A 60 3.66 -6.00 -16.20
CA PRO A 60 4.51 -5.02 -16.85
C PRO A 60 4.79 -5.45 -18.30
N GLU A 61 4.52 -4.56 -19.24
CA GLU A 61 4.83 -4.67 -20.66
C GLU A 61 6.10 -3.86 -20.98
N CYS A 62 7.23 -4.30 -20.43
CA CYS A 62 8.54 -3.71 -20.69
C CYS A 62 9.29 -4.50 -21.77
N ASP A 63 9.79 -3.81 -22.79
CA ASP A 63 10.72 -4.40 -23.76
C ASP A 63 12.18 -4.18 -23.36
N LYS A 64 13.10 -4.74 -24.16
CA LYS A 64 14.55 -4.62 -23.93
C LYS A 64 15.01 -3.16 -23.84
N THR A 65 14.45 -2.29 -24.67
CA THR A 65 14.87 -0.87 -24.69
C THR A 65 14.35 -0.14 -23.46
N ASP A 66 13.17 -0.49 -22.94
CA ASP A 66 12.66 0.05 -21.67
C ASP A 66 13.62 -0.28 -20.51
N TYR A 67 14.12 -1.51 -20.45
CA TYR A 67 15.11 -1.90 -19.43
C TYR A 67 16.45 -1.18 -19.62
N ILE A 68 16.94 -1.05 -20.86
CA ILE A 68 18.18 -0.32 -21.15
C ILE A 68 18.06 1.14 -20.71
N LEU A 69 16.96 1.81 -21.05
CA LEU A 69 16.74 3.21 -20.72
C LEU A 69 16.54 3.42 -19.21
N ALA A 70 15.86 2.50 -18.53
CA ALA A 70 15.73 2.51 -17.09
C ALA A 70 17.10 2.36 -16.39
N ALA A 71 17.90 1.37 -16.81
CA ALA A 71 19.24 1.17 -16.27
C ALA A 71 20.15 2.37 -16.56
N ALA A 72 20.08 2.95 -17.77
CA ALA A 72 20.83 4.15 -18.13
C ALA A 72 20.44 5.37 -17.28
N SER A 73 19.14 5.57 -17.03
CA SER A 73 18.66 6.62 -16.11
C SER A 73 19.25 6.45 -14.70
N GLY A 74 19.19 5.21 -14.19
CA GLY A 74 19.80 4.87 -12.91
C GLY A 74 21.31 5.13 -12.87
N ALA A 75 22.01 4.77 -13.95
CA ALA A 75 23.44 4.99 -14.07
C ALA A 75 23.80 6.48 -14.10
N ILE A 76 23.09 7.29 -14.89
CA ILE A 76 23.27 8.75 -14.95
C ILE A 76 23.07 9.37 -13.57
N CYS A 77 22.02 8.96 -12.86
CA CYS A 77 21.74 9.49 -11.52
C CYS A 77 22.78 9.00 -10.50
N GLY A 78 23.30 7.78 -10.64
CA GLY A 78 24.38 7.27 -9.79
C GLY A 78 25.67 8.09 -9.96
N LEU A 79 26.04 8.38 -11.21
CA LEU A 79 27.16 9.28 -11.50
C LEU A 79 26.91 10.70 -10.96
N MET A 80 25.66 11.18 -11.06
CA MET A 80 25.28 12.47 -10.49
C MET A 80 25.43 12.49 -8.97
N ASP A 81 25.07 11.41 -8.27
CA ASP A 81 25.30 11.32 -6.83
C ASP A 81 26.81 11.33 -6.52
N ILE A 82 27.58 10.46 -7.17
CA ILE A 82 29.02 10.32 -6.95
C ILE A 82 29.76 11.65 -7.15
N PHE A 83 29.51 12.34 -8.27
CA PHE A 83 30.29 13.51 -8.65
C PHE A 83 29.71 14.85 -8.20
N LEU A 84 28.37 14.98 -8.11
CA LEU A 84 27.74 16.26 -7.80
C LEU A 84 27.21 16.33 -6.36
N VAL A 85 26.76 15.20 -5.79
CA VAL A 85 26.36 15.17 -4.38
C VAL A 85 27.57 14.86 -3.50
N GLY A 86 28.30 13.78 -3.77
CA GLY A 86 29.51 13.40 -3.06
C GLY A 86 29.30 13.25 -1.55
N LYS A 87 30.23 13.84 -0.79
CA LYS A 87 30.26 13.84 0.68
C LYS A 87 29.81 15.19 1.25
N ALA A 88 29.21 15.17 2.44
CA ALA A 88 28.88 16.37 3.20
C ALA A 88 30.11 17.31 3.34
N GLY A 89 29.93 18.59 3.06
CA GLY A 89 30.99 19.61 3.07
C GLY A 89 31.73 19.81 1.74
N GLU A 90 31.64 18.88 0.78
CA GLU A 90 32.30 18.96 -0.53
C GLU A 90 31.29 18.98 -1.71
N SER A 91 30.00 19.08 -1.40
CA SER A 91 28.90 18.85 -2.34
C SER A 91 28.59 20.05 -3.23
N ALA A 92 28.65 19.87 -4.56
CA ALA A 92 28.25 20.89 -5.51
C ALA A 92 26.72 21.14 -5.48
N ILE A 93 25.92 20.07 -5.42
CA ILE A 93 24.46 20.16 -5.24
C ILE A 93 24.12 20.68 -3.84
N GLY A 94 24.92 20.35 -2.82
CA GLY A 94 24.78 20.89 -1.47
C GLY A 94 24.81 22.42 -1.43
N ASN A 95 25.69 23.07 -2.21
CA ASN A 95 25.69 24.53 -2.30
C ASN A 95 24.38 25.10 -2.90
N ILE A 96 23.77 24.36 -3.83
CA ILE A 96 22.48 24.74 -4.42
C ILE A 96 21.36 24.59 -3.40
N THR A 97 21.33 23.49 -2.65
CA THR A 97 20.32 23.27 -1.61
C THR A 97 20.50 24.25 -0.46
N ASP A 98 21.72 24.50 0.01
CA ASP A 98 22.01 25.50 1.03
C ASP A 98 21.43 26.87 0.64
N LYS A 99 21.75 27.36 -0.57
CA LYS A 99 21.19 28.63 -1.08
C LYS A 99 19.67 28.60 -1.21
N TRP A 100 19.09 27.45 -1.57
CA TRP A 100 17.63 27.30 -1.61
C TRP A 100 17.03 27.47 -0.21
N PHE A 101 17.60 26.84 0.82
CA PHE A 101 17.16 26.99 2.21
C PHE A 101 17.33 28.43 2.71
N GLU A 102 18.46 29.07 2.46
CA GLU A 102 18.70 30.48 2.82
C GLU A 102 17.61 31.40 2.26
N ASN A 103 17.28 31.27 0.98
CA ASN A 103 16.23 32.06 0.35
C ASN A 103 14.85 31.76 0.98
N ARG A 104 14.54 30.50 1.28
CA ARG A 104 13.27 30.12 1.92
C ARG A 104 13.13 30.66 3.33
N ILE A 105 14.22 30.69 4.10
CA ILE A 105 14.24 31.30 5.44
C ILE A 105 13.97 32.80 5.33
N MET A 106 14.61 33.50 4.40
CA MET A 106 14.37 34.92 4.16
C MET A 106 12.93 35.20 3.71
N ASP A 107 12.38 34.37 2.83
CA ASP A 107 10.98 34.46 2.41
C ASP A 107 10.03 34.25 3.60
N PHE A 108 10.30 33.25 4.45
CA PHE A 108 9.53 32.99 5.65
C PHE A 108 9.62 34.14 6.67
N ALA A 109 10.81 34.73 6.85
CA ALA A 109 11.01 35.91 7.68
C ALA A 109 10.16 37.10 7.16
N LYS A 110 10.13 37.34 5.85
CA LYS A 110 9.28 38.38 5.24
C LYS A 110 7.80 38.15 5.51
N ILE A 111 7.32 36.91 5.33
CA ILE A 111 5.93 36.54 5.67
C ILE A 111 5.64 36.80 7.15
N CYS A 112 6.63 36.58 8.00
CA CYS A 112 6.55 36.84 9.43
C CYS A 112 6.66 38.34 9.80
N GLY A 113 6.92 39.24 8.85
CA GLY A 113 7.01 40.69 9.09
C GLY A 113 8.43 41.23 9.28
N TRP A 114 9.45 40.50 8.84
CA TRP A 114 10.81 41.04 8.68
C TRP A 114 10.86 41.94 7.44
N ASP A 115 11.25 43.20 7.61
CA ASP A 115 11.24 44.21 6.55
C ASP A 115 12.52 44.22 5.68
N GLY A 116 13.62 43.63 6.18
CA GLY A 116 14.90 43.55 5.49
C GLY A 116 15.55 44.89 5.14
N ASN A 117 15.00 46.02 5.60
CA ASN A 117 15.39 47.36 5.16
C ASN A 117 16.69 47.84 5.83
N SER A 118 16.91 47.45 7.09
CA SER A 118 18.11 47.83 7.84
C SER A 118 19.32 46.94 7.56
N ASP A 119 19.06 45.65 7.30
CA ASP A 119 20.07 44.64 6.97
C ASP A 119 19.36 43.46 6.29
N SER A 120 19.62 43.28 5.00
CA SER A 120 19.02 42.23 4.16
C SER A 120 19.77 40.89 4.23
N SER A 121 20.71 40.74 5.17
CA SER A 121 21.49 39.51 5.35
C SER A 121 20.64 38.35 5.88
N LEU A 122 21.07 37.13 5.58
CA LEU A 122 20.51 35.91 6.17
C LEU A 122 20.56 35.95 7.71
N SER A 123 21.68 36.40 8.29
CA SER A 123 21.85 36.51 9.74
C SER A 123 20.82 37.43 10.39
N SER A 124 20.46 38.54 9.73
CA SER A 124 19.40 39.45 10.16
C SER A 124 18.03 38.77 10.16
N ALA A 125 17.70 38.03 9.08
CA ALA A 125 16.47 37.26 8.98
C ALA A 125 16.36 36.16 10.05
N ILE A 126 17.42 35.38 10.23
CA ILE A 126 17.50 34.33 11.27
C ILE A 126 17.30 34.96 12.66
N LYS A 127 18.02 36.04 12.97
CA LYS A 127 17.90 36.73 14.26
C LYS A 127 16.50 37.27 14.53
N TYR A 128 15.79 37.71 13.48
CA TYR A 128 14.40 38.12 13.60
C TYR A 128 13.50 36.93 13.96
N LEU A 129 13.69 35.80 13.28
CA LEU A 129 12.93 34.57 13.52
C LEU A 129 13.22 33.97 14.90
N GLU A 130 14.49 33.87 15.30
CA GLU A 130 14.93 33.42 16.65
C GLU A 130 14.22 34.21 17.76
N LYS A 131 14.08 35.54 17.58
CA LYS A 131 13.36 36.41 18.54
C LYS A 131 11.84 36.23 18.51
N LYS A 132 11.27 36.05 17.32
CA LYS A 132 9.82 35.92 17.13
C LYS A 132 9.31 34.57 17.63
N PHE A 133 10.05 33.51 17.34
CA PHE A 133 9.77 32.12 17.70
C PHE A 133 10.73 31.68 18.81
N LYS A 134 10.70 32.43 19.92
CA LYS A 134 11.52 32.14 21.08
C LYS A 134 11.11 30.80 21.70
N ILE A 135 12.07 30.05 22.18
CA ILE A 135 11.90 28.76 22.86
C ILE A 135 12.83 28.69 24.09
N PRO A 136 12.49 27.91 25.13
CA PRO A 136 13.29 27.83 26.35
C PRO A 136 14.42 26.80 26.28
N TYR A 137 14.55 26.01 25.21
CA TYR A 137 15.47 24.87 25.10
C TYR A 137 16.63 25.09 24.10
N ASP A 138 16.90 26.35 23.75
CA ASP A 138 17.93 26.79 22.79
C ASP A 138 19.30 27.07 23.48
N GLN A 139 19.65 26.29 24.51
CA GLN A 139 20.93 26.47 25.20
C GLN A 139 22.09 25.93 24.37
N THR A 140 23.09 26.77 24.14
CA THR A 140 24.30 26.41 23.38
C THR A 140 25.47 25.95 24.26
N GLY A 141 25.33 26.00 25.59
CA GLY A 141 26.41 25.71 26.55
C GLY A 141 27.44 26.85 26.71
N ALA A 142 27.18 28.05 26.21
CA ALA A 142 28.01 29.23 26.40
C ALA A 142 27.46 30.10 27.56
N GLY A 143 28.01 29.93 28.77
CA GLY A 143 27.66 30.74 29.94
C GLY A 143 26.72 30.06 30.95
N ASP A 144 26.21 28.86 30.66
CA ASP A 144 25.24 28.16 31.51
C ASP A 144 25.82 26.90 32.16
N ALA A 145 25.22 26.46 33.28
CA ALA A 145 25.57 25.23 34.01
C ALA A 145 25.58 23.97 33.13
N ALA A 146 24.90 24.02 32.00
CA ALA A 146 24.76 22.96 30.99
C ALA A 146 26.08 22.52 30.33
N ARG A 147 27.12 23.37 30.28
CA ARG A 147 28.39 23.07 29.59
C ARG A 147 29.17 21.91 30.21
N GLN A 148 29.25 21.88 31.55
CA GLN A 148 30.06 20.89 32.28
C GLN A 148 29.32 19.58 32.51
N VAL A 149 27.98 19.61 32.54
CA VAL A 149 27.15 18.44 32.87
C VAL A 149 26.67 17.71 31.61
N PHE A 150 26.48 18.40 30.47
CA PHE A 150 25.82 17.81 29.28
C PHE A 150 26.68 17.80 28.01
N ASP A 151 27.96 18.23 28.09
CA ASP A 151 28.86 18.40 26.93
C ASP A 151 28.15 19.12 25.76
N LEU A 152 27.43 20.20 26.07
CA LEU A 152 26.71 21.00 25.08
C LEU A 152 27.63 22.07 24.51
N ASN A 153 27.60 22.21 23.19
CA ASN A 153 28.30 23.24 22.46
C ASN A 153 27.50 23.64 21.19
N PRO A 154 27.83 24.77 20.55
CA PRO A 154 27.13 25.22 19.35
C PRO A 154 27.13 24.20 18.18
N ARG A 155 28.03 23.21 18.18
CA ARG A 155 28.11 22.19 17.12
C ARG A 155 27.25 20.95 17.37
N ASN A 156 26.71 20.75 18.56
CA ASN A 156 25.92 19.55 18.87
C ASN A 156 24.53 19.83 19.45
N HIS A 157 24.25 21.04 19.94
CA HIS A 157 23.00 21.29 20.67
C HIS A 157 21.74 21.05 19.84
N HIS A 158 21.66 21.43 18.55
CA HIS A 158 20.50 21.11 17.71
C HIS A 158 20.27 19.60 17.54
N PHE A 159 21.32 18.76 17.65
CA PHE A 159 21.16 17.31 17.62
C PHE A 159 20.82 16.75 19.00
N LYS A 160 21.46 17.24 20.07
CA LYS A 160 21.24 16.71 21.42
C LYS A 160 19.89 17.16 22.00
N SER A 161 19.48 18.39 21.75
CA SER A 161 18.23 18.97 22.26
C SER A 161 17.05 18.44 21.46
N LEU A 162 16.17 17.69 22.13
CA LEU A 162 15.05 17.01 21.47
C LEU A 162 14.10 17.99 20.79
N GLY A 163 13.95 19.20 21.33
CA GLY A 163 13.10 20.22 20.74
C GLY A 163 13.59 20.75 19.38
N HIS A 164 14.85 20.53 18.99
CA HIS A 164 15.39 20.89 17.66
C HIS A 164 15.37 19.71 16.67
N ASN A 165 14.89 18.53 17.08
CA ASN A 165 14.74 17.40 16.19
C ASN A 165 13.48 17.54 15.33
N PRO A 166 13.57 17.52 13.98
CA PRO A 166 12.39 17.51 13.10
C PRO A 166 11.68 16.13 13.09
N SER A 167 11.20 15.69 14.25
CA SER A 167 10.44 14.46 14.45
C SER A 167 9.16 14.72 15.25
N LEU A 168 8.21 13.78 15.23
CA LEU A 168 7.01 13.86 16.07
C LEU A 168 7.35 13.88 17.56
N LEU A 169 8.40 13.15 17.95
CA LEU A 169 8.89 13.17 19.32
C LEU A 169 9.54 14.52 19.66
N GLY A 170 10.28 15.11 18.71
CA GLY A 170 10.82 16.46 18.87
C GLY A 170 9.76 17.53 19.04
N LEU A 171 8.66 17.47 18.28
CA LEU A 171 7.48 18.32 18.47
C LEU A 171 6.87 18.14 19.88
N PHE A 172 6.71 16.88 20.31
CA PHE A 172 6.18 16.58 21.64
C PHE A 172 7.06 17.20 22.75
N PHE A 173 8.38 16.98 22.71
CA PHE A 173 9.30 17.53 23.70
C PHE A 173 9.39 19.04 23.63
N SER A 174 9.35 19.64 22.43
CA SER A 174 9.29 21.10 22.29
C SER A 174 8.07 21.69 22.98
N ILE A 175 6.89 21.11 22.80
CA ILE A 175 5.68 21.59 23.47
C ILE A 175 5.81 21.39 24.97
N LEU A 176 6.24 20.21 25.43
CA LEU A 176 6.46 19.91 26.84
C LEU A 176 7.40 20.93 27.49
N ASP A 177 8.53 21.21 26.85
CA ASP A 177 9.56 22.12 27.31
C ASP A 177 9.08 23.57 27.37
N GLN A 178 8.26 23.99 26.40
CA GLN A 178 7.62 25.30 26.45
C GLN A 178 6.57 25.42 27.56
N PHE A 179 5.84 24.36 27.88
CA PHE A 179 4.87 24.37 28.97
C PHE A 179 5.54 24.37 30.35
N ALA A 180 6.61 23.58 30.50
CA ALA A 180 7.28 23.36 31.77
C ALA A 180 8.48 24.31 32.01
N ASN A 181 8.86 25.12 31.02
CA ASN A 181 10.12 25.86 31.00
C ASN A 181 11.33 24.95 31.28
N THR A 182 11.39 23.83 30.56
CA THR A 182 12.46 22.82 30.66
C THR A 182 13.22 22.69 29.35
N SER A 183 14.29 21.89 29.35
CA SER A 183 15.02 21.52 28.14
C SER A 183 15.47 20.06 28.23
N HIS A 184 15.02 19.22 27.31
CA HIS A 184 15.38 17.80 27.28
C HIS A 184 16.45 17.48 26.23
N PHE A 185 17.49 16.76 26.65
CA PHE A 185 18.65 16.39 25.85
C PHE A 185 18.89 14.88 25.83
N VAL A 186 19.47 14.40 24.74
CA VAL A 186 20.10 13.08 24.66
C VAL A 186 21.61 13.25 24.66
N SER A 187 22.29 12.62 25.61
CA SER A 187 23.75 12.58 25.69
C SER A 187 24.18 11.23 26.27
N GLU A 188 25.21 10.61 25.67
CA GLU A 188 25.78 9.31 26.12
C GLU A 188 24.73 8.18 26.29
N GLY A 189 23.64 8.24 25.51
CA GLY A 189 22.55 7.26 25.59
C GLY A 189 21.63 7.42 26.81
N GLU A 190 21.63 8.58 27.44
CA GLU A 190 20.72 8.95 28.52
C GLU A 190 19.83 10.12 28.11
N LEU A 191 18.61 10.14 28.65
CA LEU A 191 17.70 11.29 28.58
C LEU A 191 17.97 12.17 29.79
N ILE A 192 18.33 13.42 29.54
CA ILE A 192 18.69 14.38 30.57
C ILE A 192 17.77 15.59 30.45
N SER A 193 17.34 16.17 31.57
CA SER A 193 16.46 17.34 31.60
C SER A 193 17.09 18.47 32.42
N LEU A 194 17.11 19.67 31.85
CA LEU A 194 17.37 20.91 32.57
C LEU A 194 16.02 21.51 33.01
N GLN A 195 15.92 21.84 34.29
CA GLN A 195 14.79 22.57 34.88
C GLN A 195 15.08 24.07 34.86
N GLU A 196 14.05 24.90 34.78
CA GLU A 196 14.18 26.38 34.74
C GLU A 196 15.13 26.82 33.61
N ALA A 197 14.77 26.43 32.39
CA ALA A 197 15.64 26.50 31.23
C ALA A 197 15.88 27.94 30.71
N ASP A 198 14.88 28.84 30.84
CA ASP A 198 15.03 30.28 30.59
C ASP A 198 14.10 31.09 31.50
N ASP A 199 14.65 31.87 32.43
CA ASP A 199 13.91 32.74 33.36
C ASP A 199 13.02 33.79 32.67
N LYS A 200 13.33 34.10 31.40
CA LYS A 200 12.61 35.12 30.61
C LYS A 200 11.65 34.51 29.61
N PHE A 201 11.49 33.20 29.58
CA PHE A 201 10.57 32.55 28.65
C PHE A 201 9.15 32.51 29.19
N VAL A 202 8.18 32.87 28.34
CA VAL A 202 6.76 32.75 28.65
C VAL A 202 6.03 32.23 27.42
N LEU A 203 5.44 31.05 27.55
CA LEU A 203 4.57 30.48 26.52
C LEU A 203 3.28 31.30 26.40
N GLN A 204 3.09 31.88 25.22
CA GLN A 204 1.94 32.70 24.89
C GLN A 204 0.67 31.85 24.72
N GLY A 205 -0.50 32.43 25.05
CA GLY A 205 -1.81 31.80 24.90
C GLY A 205 -2.68 31.93 26.16
N GLY A 206 -3.92 32.39 25.99
CA GLY A 206 -4.85 32.62 27.10
C GLY A 206 -5.50 31.36 27.69
N ASN A 207 -5.34 30.21 27.04
CA ASN A 207 -5.83 28.91 27.51
C ASN A 207 -4.96 27.77 26.97
N ILE A 208 -5.21 26.53 27.39
CA ILE A 208 -4.41 25.35 27.02
C ILE A 208 -4.37 25.16 25.50
N THR A 209 -5.52 25.25 24.81
CA THR A 209 -5.59 25.09 23.34
C THR A 209 -4.77 26.15 22.60
N ALA A 210 -4.86 27.41 23.04
CA ALA A 210 -4.07 28.50 22.48
C ALA A 210 -2.57 28.30 22.73
N LYS A 211 -2.18 27.84 23.93
CA LYS A 211 -0.79 27.51 24.27
C LYS A 211 -0.23 26.35 23.44
N LEU A 212 -1.04 25.33 23.17
CA LEU A 212 -0.65 24.22 22.28
C LEU A 212 -0.38 24.70 20.85
N PHE A 213 -1.26 25.56 20.32
CA PHE A 213 -1.08 26.19 19.02
C PHE A 213 0.19 27.07 19.00
N CYS A 214 0.34 27.99 19.94
CA CYS A 214 1.53 28.84 20.06
C CYS A 214 2.81 28.02 20.19
N GLY A 215 2.79 26.96 21.01
CA GLY A 215 3.93 26.05 21.19
C GLY A 215 4.35 25.36 19.88
N SER A 216 3.37 24.89 19.11
CA SER A 216 3.60 24.25 17.81
C SER A 216 4.15 25.24 16.78
N ILE A 217 3.63 26.47 16.75
CA ILE A 217 4.09 27.53 15.85
C ILE A 217 5.49 28.02 16.22
N ASN A 218 5.80 28.17 17.51
CA ASN A 218 7.14 28.48 18.00
C ASN A 218 8.13 27.40 17.56
N TRP A 219 7.79 26.12 17.76
CA TRP A 219 8.64 25.01 17.34
C TRP A 219 8.94 25.05 15.84
N LEU A 220 7.88 25.15 15.02
CA LEU A 220 8.02 25.18 13.57
C LEU A 220 8.86 26.37 13.11
N GLY A 221 8.57 27.57 13.63
CA GLY A 221 9.27 28.79 13.26
C GLY A 221 10.74 28.78 13.68
N HIS A 222 11.04 28.22 14.86
CA HIS A 222 12.41 28.08 15.36
C HIS A 222 13.21 27.03 14.57
N LEU A 223 12.61 25.88 14.25
CA LEU A 223 13.24 24.89 13.37
C LEU A 223 13.59 25.49 12.00
N ILE A 224 12.68 26.29 11.42
CA ILE A 224 12.94 26.95 10.13
C ILE A 224 14.11 27.93 10.24
N SER A 225 14.23 28.70 11.33
CA SER A 225 15.39 29.58 11.51
C SER A 225 16.71 28.81 11.60
N ASP A 226 16.69 27.65 12.26
CA ASP A 226 17.89 26.84 12.48
C ASP A 226 18.35 26.06 11.24
N MET A 227 17.52 25.94 10.20
CA MET A 227 17.84 25.16 8.99
C MET A 227 19.13 25.62 8.31
N SER A 228 19.47 26.91 8.37
CA SER A 228 20.74 27.46 7.87
C SER A 228 21.76 27.77 8.96
N GLY A 229 21.58 27.22 10.16
CA GLY A 229 22.37 27.53 11.35
C GLY A 229 21.86 28.76 12.10
N SER A 230 22.71 29.32 12.97
CA SER A 230 22.34 30.44 13.83
C SER A 230 22.78 31.79 13.27
N SER A 231 22.18 32.87 13.78
CA SER A 231 22.53 34.25 13.39
C SER A 231 24.00 34.63 13.62
N THR A 232 24.72 33.88 14.48
CA THR A 232 26.14 34.10 14.82
C THR A 232 27.10 33.09 14.18
N SER A 233 26.58 32.16 13.39
CA SER A 233 27.38 31.12 12.75
C SER A 233 28.38 31.72 11.76
N LYS A 234 29.63 31.20 11.78
CA LYS A 234 30.62 31.48 10.74
C LYS A 234 30.59 30.35 9.71
N GLY A 235 30.48 30.70 8.43
CA GLY A 235 30.36 29.73 7.33
C GLY A 235 28.95 29.16 7.20
N ARG A 236 28.84 27.88 6.81
CA ARG A 236 27.57 27.20 6.50
C ARG A 236 26.60 27.06 7.69
N GLY A 237 27.08 27.16 8.92
CA GLY A 237 26.30 26.82 10.12
C GLY A 237 26.00 25.32 10.23
N MET A 238 25.47 24.89 11.39
CA MET A 238 25.21 23.47 11.64
C MET A 238 23.96 22.92 10.95
N GLY A 239 22.98 23.78 10.66
CA GLY A 239 21.65 23.35 10.23
C GLY A 239 20.90 22.59 11.32
N ILE A 240 19.75 22.01 10.99
CA ILE A 240 19.04 21.07 11.86
C ILE A 240 19.37 19.63 11.46
N PRO A 241 19.39 18.67 12.41
CA PRO A 241 19.67 17.28 12.10
C PRO A 241 18.65 16.71 11.10
N SER A 242 19.12 15.83 10.23
CA SER A 242 18.26 15.05 9.33
C SER A 242 17.20 14.28 10.15
N PRO A 243 15.92 14.27 9.74
CA PRO A 243 14.88 13.49 10.40
C PRO A 243 15.27 12.02 10.65
N LEU A 244 15.97 11.37 9.72
CA LEU A 244 16.43 9.99 9.91
C LEU A 244 17.47 9.86 11.01
N LEU A 245 18.38 10.83 11.15
CA LEU A 245 19.38 10.82 12.21
C LEU A 245 18.75 11.08 13.59
N THR A 246 17.69 11.88 13.65
CA THR A 246 16.97 12.15 14.91
C THR A 246 16.31 10.92 15.51
N TRP A 247 15.98 9.90 14.71
CA TRP A 247 15.42 8.65 15.23
C TRP A 247 16.37 7.93 16.19
N THR A 248 17.67 8.18 16.12
CA THR A 248 18.62 7.61 17.08
C THR A 248 18.39 8.16 18.50
N ASN A 249 18.06 9.45 18.62
CA ASN A 249 17.60 10.03 19.89
C ASN A 249 16.23 9.46 20.27
N ASP A 250 15.30 9.36 19.31
CA ASP A 250 13.95 8.89 19.59
C ASP A 250 13.96 7.45 20.16
N ILE A 251 14.81 6.58 19.61
CA ILE A 251 15.00 5.20 20.11
C ILE A 251 15.52 5.21 21.55
N ILE A 252 16.55 6.03 21.84
CA ILE A 252 17.11 6.18 23.19
C ILE A 252 16.02 6.61 24.18
N VAL A 253 15.22 7.61 23.81
CA VAL A 253 14.17 8.17 24.67
C VAL A 253 13.03 7.17 24.89
N ILE A 254 12.55 6.54 23.82
CA ILE A 254 11.47 5.55 23.88
C ILE A 254 11.87 4.38 24.77
N LYS A 255 13.07 3.81 24.56
CA LYS A 255 13.57 2.71 25.39
C LYS A 255 13.63 3.10 26.87
N ARG A 256 14.18 4.28 27.18
CA ARG A 256 14.24 4.77 28.57
C ARG A 256 12.86 4.94 29.19
N LYS A 257 11.90 5.52 28.47
CA LYS A 257 10.53 5.70 28.97
C LYS A 257 9.77 4.37 29.12
N LEU A 258 10.14 3.34 28.37
CA LEU A 258 9.62 1.97 28.51
C LEU A 258 10.40 1.13 29.54
N ASN A 259 11.31 1.72 30.31
CA ASN A 259 12.19 1.03 31.26
C ASN A 259 13.04 -0.09 30.61
N ILE A 260 13.38 0.07 29.34
CA ILE A 260 14.31 -0.78 28.61
C ILE A 260 15.68 -0.11 28.65
N SER A 261 16.70 -0.82 29.15
CA SER A 261 18.08 -0.30 29.15
C SER A 261 18.58 -0.10 27.73
N ASN A 262 19.22 1.04 27.47
CA ASN A 262 19.88 1.27 26.19
C ASN A 262 21.10 0.36 26.06
N THR A 263 21.19 -0.31 24.92
CA THR A 263 22.31 -1.19 24.59
C THR A 263 23.52 -0.37 24.14
N GLU A 264 24.70 -0.97 24.17
CA GLU A 264 25.91 -0.35 23.60
C GLU A 264 25.76 -0.09 22.09
N PHE A 265 24.95 -0.89 21.40
CA PHE A 265 24.60 -0.63 20.00
C PHE A 265 23.80 0.67 19.83
N ASP A 266 22.80 0.92 20.69
CA ASP A 266 21.99 2.15 20.63
C ASP A 266 22.87 3.40 20.81
N LYS A 267 23.80 3.34 21.78
CA LYS A 267 24.78 4.41 22.02
C LYS A 267 25.71 4.61 20.83
N ALA A 268 26.26 3.52 20.29
CA ALA A 268 27.19 3.59 19.17
C ALA A 268 26.54 4.20 17.91
N ILE A 269 25.28 3.85 17.62
CA ILE A 269 24.55 4.41 16.48
C ILE A 269 24.20 5.88 16.70
N ASN A 270 23.83 6.28 17.91
CA ASN A 270 23.59 7.68 18.24
C ASN A 270 24.85 8.54 18.13
N GLU A 271 25.99 8.06 18.65
CA GLU A 271 27.27 8.74 18.52
C GLU A 271 27.76 8.82 17.06
N LEU A 272 27.50 7.77 16.28
CA LEU A 272 27.78 7.79 14.84
C LEU A 272 26.92 8.86 14.12
N ALA A 273 25.62 8.93 14.43
CA ALA A 273 24.72 9.96 13.90
C ALA A 273 25.16 11.37 14.28
N LEU A 274 25.54 11.59 15.54
CA LEU A 274 26.10 12.85 16.00
C LEU A 274 27.41 13.20 15.28
N THR A 275 28.26 12.20 15.02
CA THR A 275 29.55 12.37 14.33
C THR A 275 29.37 12.79 12.88
N ILE A 276 28.46 12.17 12.13
CA ILE A 276 28.20 12.56 10.74
C ILE A 276 27.43 13.88 10.65
N TYR A 277 26.53 14.17 11.60
CA TYR A 277 25.88 15.47 11.71
C TYR A 277 26.90 16.59 11.91
N LYS A 278 27.87 16.40 12.82
CA LYS A 278 28.99 17.34 13.03
C LYS A 278 29.85 17.55 11.78
N GLN A 279 29.88 16.59 10.86
CA GLN A 279 30.56 16.69 9.56
C GLN A 279 29.71 17.35 8.46
N GLY A 280 28.50 17.80 8.78
CA GLY A 280 27.62 18.54 7.87
C GLY A 280 26.49 17.71 7.26
N TYR A 281 26.24 16.48 7.74
CA TYR A 281 25.08 15.69 7.36
C TYR A 281 23.82 16.20 8.08
N ASP A 282 23.30 17.32 7.62
CA ASP A 282 22.10 17.98 8.11
C ASP A 282 20.94 17.82 7.11
N LEU A 283 19.77 18.38 7.44
CA LEU A 283 18.59 18.34 6.56
C LEU A 283 18.87 18.89 5.14
N ARG A 284 19.74 19.90 5.02
CA ARG A 284 20.07 20.53 3.73
C ARG A 284 20.87 19.60 2.82
N PHE A 285 21.80 18.84 3.41
CA PHE A 285 22.55 17.82 2.68
C PHE A 285 21.70 16.61 2.33
N GLU A 286 20.79 16.19 3.22
CA GLU A 286 19.81 15.14 2.89
C GLU A 286 18.90 15.55 1.71
N ALA A 287 18.50 16.83 1.65
CA ALA A 287 17.79 17.37 0.49
C ALA A 287 18.64 17.31 -0.80
N ALA A 288 19.96 17.51 -0.70
CA ALA A 288 20.86 17.36 -1.85
C ALA A 288 20.91 15.89 -2.33
N LYS A 289 20.96 14.94 -1.40
CA LYS A 289 20.86 13.49 -1.70
C LYS A 289 19.52 13.11 -2.33
N ALA A 290 18.43 13.82 -2.05
CA ALA A 290 17.14 13.56 -2.70
C ALA A 290 17.10 13.96 -4.19
N VAL A 291 17.97 14.88 -4.64
CA VAL A 291 17.94 15.41 -6.02
C VAL A 291 18.15 14.30 -7.07
N PRO A 292 19.19 13.44 -7.01
CA PRO A 292 19.32 12.32 -7.93
C PRO A 292 18.15 11.34 -7.94
N VAL A 293 17.53 11.12 -6.78
CA VAL A 293 16.39 10.21 -6.66
C VAL A 293 15.18 10.76 -7.43
N ILE A 294 14.90 12.06 -7.28
CA ILE A 294 13.81 12.74 -7.99
C ILE A 294 14.10 12.81 -9.49
N VAL A 295 15.33 13.13 -9.88
CA VAL A 295 15.71 13.17 -11.31
C VAL A 295 15.54 11.79 -11.95
N ASN A 296 15.93 10.71 -11.26
CA ASN A 296 15.74 9.35 -11.76
C ASN A 296 14.27 9.01 -11.99
N GLU A 297 13.41 9.38 -11.04
CA GLU A 297 11.95 9.24 -11.14
C GLU A 297 11.37 9.98 -12.35
N LEU A 298 11.83 11.21 -12.59
CA LEU A 298 11.36 12.06 -13.70
C LEU A 298 11.84 11.52 -15.05
N LEU A 299 13.12 11.17 -15.17
CA LEU A 299 13.70 10.66 -16.42
C LEU A 299 13.03 9.36 -16.86
N VAL A 300 12.84 8.39 -15.96
CA VAL A 300 12.16 7.13 -16.27
C VAL A 300 10.74 7.38 -16.77
N ARG A 301 9.97 8.22 -16.08
CA ARG A 301 8.59 8.54 -16.49
C ARG A 301 8.52 9.26 -17.82
N MET A 302 9.42 10.21 -18.04
CA MET A 302 9.52 10.97 -19.28
C MET A 302 9.81 10.02 -20.45
N VAL A 303 10.84 9.19 -20.33
CA VAL A 303 11.24 8.26 -21.39
C VAL A 303 10.15 7.22 -21.68
N TYR A 304 9.51 6.69 -20.63
CA TYR A 304 8.35 5.80 -20.80
C TYR A 304 7.23 6.49 -21.58
N SER A 305 6.85 7.70 -21.16
CA SER A 305 5.74 8.46 -21.76
C SER A 305 6.01 8.76 -23.23
N ILE A 306 7.22 9.24 -23.56
CA ILE A 306 7.61 9.53 -24.94
C ILE A 306 7.52 8.27 -25.80
N ARG A 307 8.03 7.13 -25.32
CA ARG A 307 7.98 5.87 -26.09
C ARG A 307 6.56 5.40 -26.34
N ARG A 308 5.66 5.53 -25.35
CA ARG A 308 4.26 5.11 -25.49
C ARG A 308 3.49 6.06 -26.39
N LEU A 309 3.80 7.35 -26.32
CA LEU A 309 3.25 8.37 -27.21
C LEU A 309 3.62 8.10 -28.68
N VAL A 310 4.90 7.81 -28.94
CA VAL A 310 5.37 7.48 -30.30
C VAL A 310 4.66 6.23 -30.82
N ARG A 311 4.57 5.16 -30.01
CA ARG A 311 3.82 3.95 -30.41
C ARG A 311 2.36 4.23 -30.71
N TYR A 312 1.71 5.03 -29.86
CA TYR A 312 0.29 5.38 -30.04
C TYR A 312 0.04 6.07 -31.39
N PHE A 313 0.96 6.91 -31.86
CA PHE A 313 0.81 7.59 -33.15
C PHE A 313 1.29 6.77 -34.36
N MET A 314 2.19 5.81 -34.17
CA MET A 314 2.66 4.90 -35.22
C MET A 314 1.70 3.72 -35.47
N ASP A 315 0.83 3.40 -34.52
CA ASP A 315 -0.14 2.32 -34.65
C ASP A 315 -1.32 2.75 -35.54
N ASP A 316 -1.41 2.16 -36.73
CA ASP A 316 -2.36 2.53 -37.80
C ASP A 316 -3.79 1.98 -37.53
N GLN A 317 -3.97 1.23 -36.45
CA GLN A 317 -5.25 0.63 -36.06
C GLN A 317 -6.22 1.62 -35.38
N ASN A 318 -5.73 2.74 -34.85
CA ASN A 318 -6.55 3.73 -34.13
C ASN A 318 -7.01 4.87 -35.05
N ARG A 319 -8.08 4.62 -35.84
CA ARG A 319 -8.73 5.67 -36.65
C ARG A 319 -9.45 6.72 -35.79
N ASP A 320 -9.92 6.34 -34.59
CA ASP A 320 -10.48 7.27 -33.59
C ASP A 320 -9.41 7.69 -32.58
N ARG A 321 -8.68 8.75 -32.92
CA ARG A 321 -7.69 9.36 -32.02
C ARG A 321 -8.38 10.32 -31.06
N SER A 322 -8.24 10.10 -29.77
CA SER A 322 -8.72 11.03 -28.73
C SER A 322 -7.67 11.21 -27.64
N PHE A 323 -7.70 12.37 -26.99
CA PHE A 323 -6.79 12.66 -25.88
C PHE A 323 -6.95 11.65 -24.74
N ALA A 324 -8.18 11.21 -24.44
CA ALA A 324 -8.45 10.23 -23.40
C ALA A 324 -7.78 8.88 -23.67
N LEU A 325 -7.83 8.40 -24.93
CA LEU A 325 -7.19 7.15 -25.32
C LEU A 325 -5.66 7.26 -25.29
N MET A 326 -5.13 8.38 -25.77
CA MET A 326 -3.69 8.67 -25.71
C MET A 326 -3.18 8.67 -24.26
N TRP A 327 -3.86 9.40 -23.37
CA TRP A 327 -3.48 9.49 -21.95
C TRP A 327 -3.55 8.12 -21.28
N LYS A 328 -4.62 7.36 -21.50
CA LYS A 328 -4.78 5.99 -20.96
C LYS A 328 -3.62 5.07 -21.35
N SER A 329 -3.08 5.23 -22.55
CA SER A 329 -1.95 4.43 -23.04
C SER A 329 -0.57 4.94 -22.60
N CYS A 330 -0.45 6.23 -22.26
CA CYS A 330 0.85 6.88 -22.00
C CYS A 330 1.08 7.28 -20.54
N GLU A 331 0.05 7.24 -19.68
CA GLU A 331 0.12 7.72 -18.29
C GLU A 331 1.28 7.07 -17.50
N PRO A 332 2.21 7.88 -16.96
CA PRO A 332 3.41 7.35 -16.32
C PRO A 332 3.29 7.13 -14.80
N PHE A 333 2.09 7.15 -14.22
CA PHE A 333 1.94 7.09 -12.76
C PHE A 333 1.44 5.73 -12.28
N SER A 334 0.34 5.26 -12.85
CA SER A 334 -0.33 4.03 -12.40
C SER A 334 0.20 2.75 -13.05
N ASN A 335 0.95 2.87 -14.15
CA ASN A 335 1.31 1.76 -15.02
C ASN A 335 2.35 0.78 -14.41
N ALA A 336 2.10 -0.53 -14.54
CA ALA A 336 2.99 -1.57 -14.02
C ALA A 336 4.38 -1.57 -14.69
N SER A 337 4.47 -1.21 -15.97
CA SER A 337 5.74 -1.09 -16.70
C SER A 337 6.61 0.02 -16.11
N VAL A 338 6.03 1.18 -15.80
CA VAL A 338 6.78 2.28 -15.18
C VAL A 338 7.30 1.88 -13.82
N LYS A 339 6.46 1.24 -13.00
CA LYS A 339 6.88 0.74 -11.68
C LYS A 339 8.06 -0.25 -11.82
N ARG A 340 8.02 -1.14 -12.82
CA ARG A 340 9.12 -2.07 -13.11
C ARG A 340 10.39 -1.33 -13.57
N MET A 341 10.27 -0.35 -14.46
CA MET A 341 11.38 0.49 -14.91
C MET A 341 12.00 1.28 -13.75
N LEU A 342 11.18 1.85 -12.86
CA LEU A 342 11.65 2.55 -11.67
C LEU A 342 12.39 1.61 -10.71
N THR A 343 11.93 0.36 -10.54
CA THR A 343 12.67 -0.64 -9.76
C THR A 343 14.05 -0.90 -10.36
N VAL A 344 14.16 -1.06 -11.68
CA VAL A 344 15.45 -1.27 -12.35
C VAL A 344 16.34 -0.03 -12.21
N ALA A 345 15.80 1.16 -12.47
CA ALA A 345 16.54 2.41 -12.42
C ALA A 345 17.07 2.72 -11.02
N HIS A 346 16.25 2.56 -9.98
CA HIS A 346 16.70 2.73 -8.59
C HIS A 346 17.64 1.63 -8.14
N GLY A 347 17.48 0.40 -8.61
CA GLY A 347 18.43 -0.68 -8.37
C GLY A 347 19.81 -0.36 -8.93
N THR A 348 19.88 0.10 -10.19
CA THR A 348 21.14 0.53 -10.80
C THR A 348 21.75 1.73 -10.07
N PHE A 349 20.94 2.73 -9.73
CA PHE A 349 21.36 3.90 -8.95
C PHE A 349 22.00 3.47 -7.61
N CYS A 350 21.29 2.67 -6.82
CA CYS A 350 21.76 2.21 -5.51
C CYS A 350 23.01 1.33 -5.60
N LEU A 351 23.14 0.51 -6.65
CA LEU A 351 24.33 -0.30 -6.85
C LEU A 351 25.58 0.55 -7.08
N LEU A 352 25.47 1.60 -7.90
CA LEU A 352 26.59 2.52 -8.14
C LEU A 352 26.92 3.35 -6.89
N ASP A 353 25.91 3.90 -6.24
CA ASP A 353 26.04 4.71 -5.03
C ASP A 353 26.66 3.92 -3.86
N ALA A 354 26.11 2.74 -3.54
CA ALA A 354 26.67 1.89 -2.50
C ALA A 354 28.07 1.39 -2.87
N GLY A 355 28.33 1.11 -4.15
CA GLY A 355 29.65 0.74 -4.65
C GLY A 355 30.69 1.84 -4.42
N ASP A 356 30.40 3.09 -4.81
CA ASP A 356 31.28 4.23 -4.55
C ASP A 356 31.47 4.47 -3.06
N ALA A 357 30.38 4.49 -2.28
CA ALA A 357 30.45 4.69 -0.84
C ALA A 357 31.34 3.64 -0.16
N LEU A 358 31.23 2.37 -0.54
CA LEU A 358 32.08 1.27 -0.03
C LEU A 358 33.55 1.53 -0.36
N ILE A 359 33.87 1.82 -1.63
CA ILE A 359 35.23 2.10 -2.09
C ILE A 359 35.83 3.28 -1.30
N GLN A 360 35.08 4.37 -1.19
CA GLN A 360 35.51 5.56 -0.45
C GLN A 360 35.67 5.28 1.06
N GLY A 361 34.83 4.43 1.64
CA GLY A 361 34.95 3.99 3.03
C GLY A 361 36.28 3.28 3.32
N PHE A 362 36.82 2.52 2.37
CA PHE A 362 38.14 1.90 2.49
C PHE A 362 39.29 2.86 2.17
N ILE A 363 39.14 3.70 1.15
CA ILE A 363 40.18 4.68 0.75
C ILE A 363 40.44 5.66 1.89
N GLN A 364 39.38 6.25 2.45
CA GLN A 364 39.48 7.25 3.53
C GLN A 364 39.93 6.66 4.88
N GLY A 365 39.87 5.33 5.02
CA GLY A 365 40.39 4.60 6.17
C GLY A 365 41.77 3.96 5.93
N ALA A 366 42.46 4.32 4.84
CA ALA A 366 43.79 3.81 4.50
C ALA A 366 43.87 2.26 4.53
N GLY A 367 42.83 1.58 4.05
CA GLY A 367 42.70 0.12 4.04
C GLY A 367 41.85 -0.46 5.17
N THR A 368 41.48 0.33 6.19
CA THR A 368 40.47 -0.06 7.19
C THR A 368 39.11 0.50 6.81
N PHE A 369 38.04 -0.27 6.94
CA PHE A 369 36.70 0.21 6.62
C PHE A 369 36.22 1.27 7.62
N ARG A 370 35.91 2.47 7.14
CA ARG A 370 35.34 3.56 7.93
C ARG A 370 33.85 3.74 7.65
N ILE A 371 33.02 3.35 8.62
CA ILE A 371 31.56 3.42 8.50
C ILE A 371 31.02 4.85 8.43
N ASP A 372 31.67 5.81 9.10
CA ASP A 372 31.28 7.21 9.06
C ASP A 372 31.48 7.82 7.66
N GLN A 373 32.58 7.47 6.99
CA GLN A 373 32.85 7.92 5.63
C GLN A 373 31.94 7.24 4.60
N PHE A 374 31.60 5.96 4.83
CA PHE A 374 30.62 5.24 4.03
C PHE A 374 29.23 5.90 4.12
N LEU A 375 28.71 6.11 5.33
CA LEU A 375 27.35 6.66 5.53
C LEU A 375 27.19 8.11 5.05
N MET A 376 28.25 8.92 5.12
CA MET A 376 28.20 10.28 4.58
C MET A 376 28.06 10.33 3.06
N ARG A 377 28.43 9.25 2.35
CA ARG A 377 28.33 9.14 0.90
C ARG A 377 27.12 8.33 0.46
N LEU A 378 26.74 7.30 1.20
CA LEU A 378 25.59 6.48 0.87
C LEU A 378 24.31 7.32 0.76
N ASN A 379 23.60 7.19 -0.35
CA ASN A 379 22.31 7.83 -0.56
C ASN A 379 21.18 7.03 0.08
N ILE A 380 20.95 7.31 1.36
CA ILE A 380 19.91 6.68 2.17
C ILE A 380 18.50 6.97 1.61
N VAL A 381 18.28 8.15 1.02
CA VAL A 381 17.00 8.52 0.38
C VAL A 381 16.72 7.61 -0.82
N GLY A 382 17.72 7.37 -1.65
CA GLY A 382 17.63 6.49 -2.81
C GLY A 382 17.43 5.03 -2.40
N LEU A 383 18.15 4.57 -1.36
CA LEU A 383 17.95 3.24 -0.79
C LEU A 383 16.53 3.04 -0.27
N GLY A 384 15.99 4.01 0.46
CA GLY A 384 14.60 3.98 0.92
C GLY A 384 13.61 3.91 -0.24
N ARG A 385 13.82 4.73 -1.28
CA ARG A 385 12.96 4.72 -2.47
C ARG A 385 13.05 3.41 -3.24
N PHE A 386 14.23 2.80 -3.34
CA PHE A 386 14.43 1.49 -3.96
C PHE A 386 13.71 0.39 -3.18
N THR A 387 13.79 0.39 -1.84
CA THR A 387 13.05 -0.54 -0.98
C THR A 387 11.54 -0.47 -1.23
N ILE A 388 10.97 0.74 -1.37
CA ILE A 388 9.54 0.91 -1.72
C ILE A 388 9.24 0.29 -3.10
N SER A 389 10.11 0.46 -4.09
CA SER A 389 9.95 -0.15 -5.43
C SER A 389 10.01 -1.68 -5.38
N LEU A 390 10.93 -2.25 -4.59
CA LEU A 390 11.03 -3.70 -4.39
C LEU A 390 9.78 -4.27 -3.72
N TYR A 391 9.31 -3.62 -2.65
CA TYR A 391 8.06 -4.00 -1.99
C TYR A 391 6.88 -3.98 -2.98
N GLY A 392 6.75 -2.91 -3.76
CA GLY A 392 5.70 -2.80 -4.78
C GLY A 392 5.83 -3.79 -5.94
N GLU A 393 7.03 -4.29 -6.24
CA GLU A 393 7.24 -5.39 -7.20
C GLU A 393 6.80 -6.73 -6.62
N ALA A 394 7.15 -7.02 -5.36
CA ALA A 394 6.77 -8.24 -4.65
C ALA A 394 5.25 -8.34 -4.46
N ASP A 395 4.60 -7.27 -3.98
CA ASP A 395 3.14 -7.21 -3.82
C ASP A 395 2.41 -7.46 -5.15
N ARG A 396 2.86 -6.83 -6.25
CA ARG A 396 2.29 -7.07 -7.58
C ARG A 396 2.52 -8.50 -8.06
N TRP A 397 3.66 -9.10 -7.76
CA TRP A 397 3.93 -10.49 -8.09
C TRP A 397 2.95 -11.43 -7.36
N ILE A 398 2.74 -11.24 -6.06
CA ILE A 398 1.77 -12.00 -5.26
C ILE A 398 0.36 -11.85 -5.85
N LYS A 399 -0.08 -10.61 -6.12
CA LYS A 399 -1.41 -10.35 -6.71
C LYS A 399 -1.58 -11.00 -8.08
N ARG A 400 -0.56 -10.96 -8.94
CA ARG A 400 -0.58 -11.64 -10.24
C ARG A 400 -0.71 -13.14 -10.09
N TYR A 401 0.05 -13.73 -9.17
CA TYR A 401 -0.02 -15.18 -8.91
C TYR A 401 -1.43 -15.61 -8.50
N HIS A 402 -2.06 -14.90 -7.56
CA HIS A 402 -3.43 -15.18 -7.15
C HIS A 402 -4.44 -14.99 -8.30
N ALA A 403 -4.32 -13.91 -9.07
CA ALA A 403 -5.20 -13.67 -10.22
C ALA A 403 -5.02 -14.74 -11.33
N GLN A 404 -3.80 -15.23 -11.58
CA GLN A 404 -3.54 -16.34 -12.50
C GLN A 404 -4.19 -17.63 -12.02
N LYS A 405 -4.03 -17.96 -10.73
CA LYS A 405 -4.66 -19.14 -10.12
C LYS A 405 -6.19 -19.06 -10.20
N LYS A 406 -6.77 -17.89 -9.92
CA LYS A 406 -8.22 -17.65 -10.06
C LYS A 406 -8.69 -17.83 -11.50
N ASN A 407 -7.93 -17.32 -12.48
CA ASN A 407 -8.28 -17.48 -13.91
C ASN A 407 -8.23 -18.94 -14.34
N PHE A 408 -7.25 -19.71 -13.87
CA PHE A 408 -7.21 -21.14 -14.12
C PHE A 408 -8.47 -21.83 -13.57
N SER A 409 -8.85 -21.55 -12.33
CA SER A 409 -10.05 -22.11 -11.69
C SER A 409 -11.33 -21.76 -12.46
N LEU A 410 -11.54 -20.49 -12.79
CA LEU A 410 -12.72 -20.03 -13.53
C LEU A 410 -12.80 -20.64 -14.93
N ARG A 411 -11.66 -20.87 -15.59
CA ARG A 411 -11.63 -21.57 -16.89
C ARG A 411 -12.04 -23.03 -16.78
N GLN A 412 -11.67 -23.72 -15.70
CA GLN A 412 -12.12 -25.09 -15.46
C GLN A 412 -13.62 -25.12 -15.17
N GLU A 413 -14.11 -24.24 -14.31
CA GLU A 413 -15.54 -24.10 -14.00
C GLU A 413 -16.37 -23.81 -15.26
N LYS A 414 -15.89 -22.89 -16.11
CA LYS A 414 -16.50 -22.60 -17.42
C LYS A 414 -16.63 -23.84 -18.30
N ILE A 415 -15.61 -24.70 -18.35
CA ILE A 415 -15.65 -25.94 -19.14
C ILE A 415 -16.69 -26.89 -18.55
N ILE A 416 -16.68 -27.10 -17.23
CA ILE A 416 -17.63 -27.99 -16.54
C ILE A 416 -19.08 -27.55 -16.77
N ILE A 417 -19.37 -26.26 -16.62
CA ILE A 417 -20.72 -25.72 -16.85
C ILE A 417 -21.10 -25.82 -18.33
N SER A 418 -20.16 -25.62 -19.26
CA SER A 418 -20.41 -25.82 -20.69
C SER A 418 -20.78 -27.27 -21.00
N ASP A 419 -20.01 -28.23 -20.50
CA ASP A 419 -20.27 -29.66 -20.67
C ASP A 419 -21.61 -30.06 -20.03
N TYR A 420 -21.95 -29.47 -18.88
CA TYR A 420 -23.24 -29.67 -18.21
C TYR A 420 -24.42 -29.14 -19.04
N ILE A 421 -24.32 -27.91 -19.57
CA ILE A 421 -25.33 -27.32 -20.46
C ILE A 421 -25.52 -28.21 -21.70
N ASP A 422 -24.44 -28.70 -22.30
CA ASP A 422 -24.53 -29.58 -23.48
C ASP A 422 -25.16 -30.94 -23.12
N GLY A 423 -24.88 -31.48 -21.94
CA GLY A 423 -25.56 -32.65 -21.41
C GLY A 423 -27.07 -32.41 -21.21
N LEU A 424 -27.48 -31.26 -20.67
CA LEU A 424 -28.89 -30.89 -20.51
C LEU A 424 -29.61 -30.76 -21.87
N LYS A 425 -28.94 -30.22 -22.89
CA LYS A 425 -29.50 -30.15 -24.25
C LYS A 425 -29.77 -31.54 -24.81
N ILE A 426 -28.80 -32.46 -24.71
CA ILE A 426 -28.96 -33.84 -25.15
C ILE A 426 -30.13 -34.50 -24.40
N LEU A 427 -30.22 -34.33 -23.08
CA LEU A 427 -31.33 -34.87 -22.30
C LEU A 427 -32.68 -34.27 -22.74
N SER A 428 -32.74 -32.97 -23.01
CA SER A 428 -33.97 -32.31 -23.49
C SER A 428 -34.44 -32.85 -24.85
N GLU A 429 -33.51 -33.22 -25.73
CA GLU A 429 -33.82 -33.82 -27.04
C GLU A 429 -34.28 -35.28 -26.91
N VAL A 430 -33.67 -36.05 -26.00
CA VAL A 430 -33.99 -37.48 -25.82
C VAL A 430 -35.32 -37.69 -25.11
N TYR A 431 -35.63 -36.88 -24.10
CA TYR A 431 -36.76 -37.13 -23.22
C TYR A 431 -38.06 -36.45 -23.65
N ASP A 432 -38.04 -35.55 -24.65
CA ASP A 432 -39.19 -34.76 -25.14
C ASP A 432 -40.26 -34.53 -24.07
N ASP A 433 -39.85 -33.94 -22.94
CA ASP A 433 -40.65 -33.79 -21.71
C ASP A 433 -42.04 -33.16 -21.96
N LYS A 434 -42.19 -32.48 -23.10
CA LYS A 434 -43.47 -31.95 -23.58
C LYS A 434 -44.51 -33.02 -23.79
N ASP A 435 -44.19 -34.11 -24.48
CA ASP A 435 -45.17 -35.14 -24.82
C ASP A 435 -45.60 -35.95 -23.58
N LEU A 436 -44.70 -36.17 -22.63
CA LEU A 436 -45.01 -36.87 -21.38
C LEU A 436 -45.86 -36.01 -20.43
N LEU A 437 -45.53 -34.72 -20.30
CA LEU A 437 -46.32 -33.76 -19.51
C LEU A 437 -47.69 -33.51 -20.17
N LEU A 438 -47.74 -33.39 -21.49
CA LEU A 438 -48.99 -33.26 -22.24
C LEU A 438 -49.83 -34.53 -22.11
N PHE A 439 -49.25 -35.72 -22.27
CA PHE A 439 -49.95 -36.99 -22.10
C PHE A 439 -50.50 -37.16 -20.69
N THR A 440 -49.72 -36.87 -19.65
CA THR A 440 -50.20 -36.99 -18.26
C THR A 440 -51.29 -35.97 -17.94
N GLN A 441 -51.19 -34.76 -18.49
CA GLN A 441 -52.22 -33.73 -18.35
C GLN A 441 -53.49 -34.07 -19.13
N GLU A 442 -53.38 -34.49 -20.39
CA GLU A 442 -54.50 -34.96 -21.21
C GLU A 442 -55.16 -36.20 -20.62
N LEU A 443 -54.40 -37.15 -20.10
CA LEU A 443 -54.93 -38.32 -19.40
C LEU A 443 -55.69 -37.92 -18.13
N LYS A 444 -55.18 -36.92 -17.37
CA LYS A 444 -55.83 -36.40 -16.16
C LYS A 444 -57.10 -35.61 -16.46
N GLU A 445 -57.08 -34.76 -17.49
CA GLU A 445 -58.20 -33.89 -17.87
C GLU A 445 -59.31 -34.63 -18.64
N SER A 446 -58.99 -35.74 -19.30
CA SER A 446 -59.96 -36.51 -20.09
C SER A 446 -60.79 -37.51 -19.28
N ASP A 447 -60.49 -37.72 -17.99
CA ASP A 447 -61.08 -38.76 -17.13
C ASP A 447 -61.04 -40.19 -17.74
N MET A 448 -60.25 -40.40 -18.80
CA MET A 448 -60.24 -41.67 -19.57
C MET A 448 -59.85 -42.87 -18.70
N TYR A 449 -59.00 -42.65 -17.69
CA TYR A 449 -58.62 -43.68 -16.72
C TYR A 449 -59.81 -44.10 -15.83
N ILE A 450 -60.72 -43.16 -15.51
CA ILE A 450 -61.97 -43.44 -14.77
C ILE A 450 -62.90 -44.24 -15.66
N GLU A 451 -63.13 -43.80 -16.90
CA GLU A 451 -64.03 -44.48 -17.83
C GLU A 451 -63.54 -45.91 -18.17
N ALA A 452 -62.23 -46.09 -18.36
CA ALA A 452 -61.63 -47.40 -18.58
C ALA A 452 -61.80 -48.31 -17.36
N PHE A 453 -61.64 -47.77 -16.15
CA PHE A 453 -61.86 -48.50 -14.90
C PHE A 453 -63.33 -48.92 -14.76
N GLU A 454 -64.28 -48.01 -14.97
CA GLU A 454 -65.72 -48.32 -14.93
C GLU A 454 -66.12 -49.39 -15.97
N LYS A 455 -65.59 -49.30 -17.20
CA LYS A 455 -65.79 -50.32 -18.23
C LYS A 455 -65.23 -51.68 -17.82
N SER A 456 -64.09 -51.70 -17.13
CA SER A 456 -63.50 -52.95 -16.61
C SER A 456 -64.38 -53.60 -15.53
N VAL A 457 -64.97 -52.79 -14.65
CA VAL A 457 -65.94 -53.24 -13.63
C VAL A 457 -67.18 -53.81 -14.30
N LEU A 458 -67.76 -53.10 -15.27
CA LEU A 458 -68.90 -53.56 -16.06
C LEU A 458 -68.61 -54.86 -16.83
N LEU A 459 -67.40 -55.00 -17.38
CA LEU A 459 -66.99 -56.22 -18.06
C LEU A 459 -66.86 -57.40 -17.08
N ALA A 460 -66.29 -57.17 -15.90
CA ALA A 460 -66.18 -58.18 -14.85
C ALA A 460 -67.57 -58.66 -14.38
N GLU A 461 -68.53 -57.75 -14.23
CA GLU A 461 -69.92 -58.09 -13.95
C GLU A 461 -70.55 -58.94 -15.06
N LYS A 462 -70.39 -58.55 -16.33
CA LYS A 462 -70.90 -59.32 -17.47
C LYS A 462 -70.29 -60.72 -17.57
N ARG A 463 -69.08 -60.91 -17.06
CA ARG A 463 -68.39 -62.20 -17.01
C ARG A 463 -68.71 -63.02 -15.74
N ASN A 464 -69.66 -62.55 -14.91
CA ASN A 464 -70.08 -63.20 -13.66
C ASN A 464 -68.92 -63.43 -12.66
N VAL A 465 -67.96 -62.51 -12.61
CA VAL A 465 -66.90 -62.53 -11.59
C VAL A 465 -67.56 -62.40 -10.19
N PRO A 466 -67.13 -63.17 -9.18
CA PRO A 466 -67.67 -63.07 -7.82
C PRO A 466 -67.60 -61.63 -7.30
N LYS A 467 -68.69 -61.14 -6.67
CA LYS A 467 -68.81 -59.73 -6.27
C LYS A 467 -67.68 -59.25 -5.34
N ASN A 468 -67.10 -60.15 -4.54
CA ASN A 468 -65.99 -59.86 -3.64
C ASN A 468 -64.63 -59.74 -4.34
N GLN A 469 -64.54 -60.03 -5.64
CA GLN A 469 -63.33 -59.90 -6.45
C GLN A 469 -63.38 -58.73 -7.44
N ILE A 470 -64.51 -58.00 -7.49
CA ILE A 470 -64.66 -56.83 -8.37
C ILE A 470 -64.29 -55.57 -7.57
N LEU A 471 -63.22 -54.90 -8.00
CA LEU A 471 -62.75 -53.64 -7.40
C LEU A 471 -63.61 -52.50 -7.94
N ARG A 472 -64.33 -51.75 -7.08
CA ARG A 472 -65.31 -50.73 -7.53
C ARG A 472 -64.93 -49.31 -7.19
N ASN A 473 -64.10 -49.14 -6.17
CA ASN A 473 -63.69 -47.82 -5.71
C ASN A 473 -62.19 -47.82 -5.38
N LYS A 474 -61.64 -46.62 -5.19
CA LYS A 474 -60.21 -46.42 -4.87
C LYS A 474 -59.78 -47.22 -3.63
N SER A 475 -60.63 -47.37 -2.62
CA SER A 475 -60.33 -48.14 -1.42
C SER A 475 -60.18 -49.63 -1.72
N ASP A 476 -61.00 -50.19 -2.61
CA ASP A 476 -60.90 -51.60 -3.05
C ASP A 476 -59.58 -51.83 -3.82
N ILE A 477 -59.23 -50.92 -4.73
CA ILE A 477 -57.96 -50.97 -5.47
C ILE A 477 -56.78 -50.94 -4.49
N ASN A 478 -56.81 -50.00 -3.55
CA ASN A 478 -55.76 -49.87 -2.54
C ASN A 478 -55.67 -51.09 -1.64
N ALA A 479 -56.80 -51.72 -1.27
CA ALA A 479 -56.82 -52.95 -0.48
C ALA A 479 -56.25 -54.13 -1.28
N TYR A 480 -56.67 -54.31 -2.53
CA TYR A 480 -56.17 -55.37 -3.41
C TYR A 480 -54.64 -55.33 -3.56
N PHE A 481 -54.06 -54.15 -3.83
CA PHE A 481 -52.61 -54.01 -3.96
C PHE A 481 -51.85 -53.97 -2.62
N LYS A 482 -52.53 -53.76 -1.49
CA LYS A 482 -51.93 -53.88 -0.15
C LYS A 482 -51.95 -55.32 0.40
N GLU A 483 -52.99 -56.10 0.11
CA GLU A 483 -53.14 -57.50 0.57
C GLU A 483 -52.35 -58.50 -0.28
N GLY A 484 -51.94 -58.13 -1.49
CA GLY A 484 -51.06 -58.91 -2.38
C GLY A 484 -49.65 -59.19 -1.85
N ASN A 485 -49.26 -58.64 -0.69
CA ASN A 485 -47.99 -58.92 -0.01
C ASN A 485 -48.05 -60.05 1.03
N SER A 486 -49.18 -60.78 1.15
CA SER A 486 -49.36 -61.78 2.21
C SER A 486 -49.89 -63.16 1.78
N CYS A 487 -49.77 -63.56 0.51
CA CYS A 487 -50.07 -64.94 0.08
C CYS A 487 -49.20 -65.43 -1.09
N GLU A 488 -47.92 -65.65 -0.84
CA GLU A 488 -47.15 -66.77 -1.42
C GLU A 488 -46.33 -67.44 -0.32
N ASN A 489 -46.95 -68.40 0.36
CA ASN A 489 -46.38 -69.72 0.56
C ASN A 489 -47.49 -70.68 1.01
N LYS A 490 -47.46 -71.87 0.42
CA LYS A 490 -48.09 -73.08 0.94
C LYS A 490 -47.71 -73.34 2.40
#